data_AF-Q5EFE8-F1
#
_entry.id   AF-Q5EFE8-F1
#
_cell.length_a   1.000
_cell.length_b   1.000
_cell.length_c   1.000
_cell.angle_alpha   90.00
_cell.angle_beta   90.00
_cell.angle_gamma   90.00
#
_symmetry.space_group_name_H-M   'P 1'
#
loop_
_entity.id
_entity.type
_entity.pdbx_description
1 polymer ?
#
loop_
_entity_poly.entity_id
_entity_poly.type
_entity_poly.pdbx_seq_one_letter_code
_entity_poly.pdbx_strand_id
1 'polypeptide(L)' 'FHSCQSRSAEAVSEVTEFAKSIPGFIGLDLNDQVTLLKYGVIEVLIIMMAPLMNKDGTLISYGQIFM' A
#
# COMPACT_ATOMS: atom_id res chain seq x y z
N PHE A 1 15.81 -5.47 5.39
CA PHE A 1 15.71 -4.32 4.45
C PHE A 1 15.22 -4.76 3.07
N HIS A 2 15.95 -5.62 2.34
CA HIS A 2 15.55 -6.08 1.00
C HIS A 2 14.13 -6.71 0.93
N SER A 3 13.79 -7.61 1.85
CA SER A 3 12.45 -8.23 1.88
C SER A 3 11.31 -7.23 2.12
N CYS A 4 11.58 -6.18 2.91
CA CYS A 4 10.62 -5.10 3.15
C CYS A 4 10.43 -4.24 1.88
N GLN A 5 11.51 -3.97 1.13
CA GLN A 5 11.41 -3.27 -0.15
C GLN A 5 10.62 -4.07 -1.19
N SER A 6 10.86 -5.39 -1.29
CA SER A 6 10.11 -6.27 -2.20
C SER A 6 8.62 -6.24 -1.87
N ARG A 7 8.25 -6.39 -0.59
CA ARG A 7 6.84 -6.34 -0.18
C ARG A 7 6.22 -4.96 -0.42
N SER A 8 6.99 -3.89 -0.23
CA SER A 8 6.51 -2.53 -0.50
C SER A 8 6.20 -2.33 -1.98
N ALA A 9 7.00 -2.89 -2.89
CA ALA A 9 6.73 -2.82 -4.34
C ALA A 9 5.44 -3.57 -4.73
N GLU A 10 5.21 -4.76 -4.16
CA GLU A 10 3.94 -5.48 -4.34
C GLU A 10 2.75 -4.66 -3.84
N ALA A 11 2.87 -4.07 -2.66
CA ALA A 11 1.80 -3.31 -2.05
C ALA A 11 1.48 -2.01 -2.82
N VAL A 12 2.46 -1.37 -3.47
CA VAL A 12 2.22 -0.26 -4.41
C VAL A 12 1.36 -0.71 -5.59
N SER A 13 1.59 -1.92 -6.11
CA SER A 13 0.74 -2.49 -7.17
C SER A 13 -0.69 -2.76 -6.67
N GLU A 14 -0.83 -3.32 -5.47
CA GLU A 14 -2.14 -3.56 -4.83
C GLU A 14 -2.91 -2.24 -4.64
N VAL A 15 -2.25 -1.18 -4.14
CA VAL A 15 -2.85 0.16 -3.97
C VAL A 15 -3.23 0.78 -5.32
N THR A 16 -2.43 0.57 -6.35
CA THR A 16 -2.72 1.08 -7.70
C THR A 16 -3.97 0.42 -8.28
N GLU A 17 -4.11 -0.90 -8.15
CA GLU A 17 -5.33 -1.60 -8.59
C GLU A 17 -6.55 -1.20 -7.77
N PHE A 18 -6.39 -1.00 -6.46
CA PHE A 18 -7.45 -0.42 -5.62
C PHE A 18 -7.85 0.97 -6.11
N ALA A 19 -6.90 1.86 -6.39
CA ALA A 19 -7.19 3.21 -6.87
C ALA A 19 -7.97 3.21 -8.19
N LYS A 20 -7.64 2.33 -9.13
CA LYS A 20 -8.38 2.16 -10.39
C LYS A 20 -9.84 1.73 -10.18
N SER A 21 -10.15 1.07 -9.07
CA SER A 21 -11.52 0.68 -8.72
C SER A 21 -12.37 1.83 -8.16
N ILE A 22 -11.76 2.96 -7.78
CA ILE A 22 -12.46 4.12 -7.22
C ILE A 22 -13.21 4.85 -8.35
N PRO A 23 -14.54 5.04 -8.23
CA PRO A 23 -15.32 5.78 -9.22
C PRO A 23 -14.74 7.16 -9.49
N GLY A 24 -14.50 7.48 -10.76
CA GLY A 24 -13.94 8.76 -11.20
C GLY A 24 -12.40 8.82 -11.25
N PHE A 25 -11.68 7.90 -10.59
CA PHE A 25 -10.21 7.93 -10.58
C PHE A 25 -9.61 7.73 -11.97
N ILE A 26 -10.08 6.72 -12.71
CA ILE A 26 -9.63 6.45 -14.09
C ILE A 26 -10.03 7.55 -15.09
N GLY A 27 -10.95 8.45 -14.69
CA GLY A 27 -11.37 9.59 -15.51
C GLY A 27 -10.47 10.81 -15.37
N LEU A 28 -9.52 10.82 -14.42
CA LEU A 28 -8.52 11.87 -14.26
C LEU A 28 -7.44 11.78 -15.34
N ASP A 29 -6.70 12.88 -15.55
CA ASP A 29 -5.49 12.84 -16.38
C ASP A 29 -4.50 11.81 -15.84
N LEU A 30 -3.76 11.15 -16.75
CA LEU A 30 -2.79 10.14 -16.36
C LEU A 30 -1.73 10.69 -15.41
N ASN A 31 -1.28 11.94 -15.60
CA ASN A 31 -0.31 12.57 -14.71
C ASN A 31 -0.89 12.83 -13.33
N ASP A 32 -2.19 13.16 -13.24
CA ASP A 32 -2.87 13.33 -11.96
C ASP A 32 -3.00 11.99 -11.24
N GLN A 33 -3.36 10.91 -11.94
CA GLN A 33 -3.39 9.55 -11.37
C GLN A 33 -2.01 9.16 -10.80
N VAL A 34 -0.94 9.38 -11.58
CA VAL A 34 0.44 9.11 -11.14
C VAL A 34 0.84 10.00 -9.97
N THR A 35 0.45 11.28 -9.98
CA THR A 35 0.76 12.24 -8.92
C THR A 35 0.08 11.85 -7.62
N LEU A 36 -1.22 11.52 -7.67
CA LEU A 36 -1.97 11.07 -6.50
C LEU A 36 -1.36 9.79 -5.89
N LEU A 37 -1.01 8.80 -6.71
CA LEU A 37 -0.38 7.57 -6.23
C LEU A 37 1.02 7.84 -5.66
N LYS A 38 1.83 8.68 -6.33
CA LYS A 38 3.19 9.03 -5.89
C LYS A 38 3.21 9.66 -4.49
N TYR A 39 2.23 10.51 -4.18
CA TYR A 39 2.17 11.18 -2.88
C TYR A 39 1.35 10.40 -1.84
N GLY A 40 0.33 9.64 -2.25
CA GLY A 40 -0.59 8.96 -1.32
C GLY A 40 -0.19 7.54 -0.92
N VAL A 41 0.63 6.83 -1.71
CA VAL A 41 0.81 5.38 -1.49
C VAL A 41 1.38 5.04 -0.12
N ILE A 42 2.35 5.81 0.39
CA ILE A 42 2.94 5.54 1.71
C ILE A 42 1.92 5.71 2.84
N GLU A 43 1.04 6.70 2.75
CA GLU A 43 -0.02 6.92 3.74
C GLU A 43 -0.99 5.74 3.76
N VAL A 44 -1.40 5.27 2.59
CA VAL A 44 -2.27 4.09 2.45
C VAL A 44 -1.59 2.85 3.03
N LEU A 45 -0.29 2.64 2.73
CA LEU A 45 0.45 1.50 3.27
C LEU A 45 0.55 1.53 4.80
N ILE A 46 0.77 2.69 5.41
CA ILE A 46 0.80 2.83 6.88
C ILE A 46 -0.56 2.48 7.48
N ILE A 47 -1.67 2.97 6.88
CA ILE A 47 -3.02 2.65 7.33
C ILE A 47 -3.31 1.15 7.20
N MET A 48 -2.87 0.51 6.11
CA MET A 48 -3.02 -0.94 5.90
C MET A 48 -2.17 -1.77 6.86
N MET A 49 -1.03 -1.26 7.32
CA MET A 49 -0.20 -1.91 8.33
C MET A 49 -0.80 -1.83 9.74
N ALA A 50 -1.53 -0.78 10.07
CA ALA A 50 -2.11 -0.57 11.40
C ALA A 50 -2.89 -1.80 11.96
N PRO A 51 -3.81 -2.45 11.23
CA PRO A 51 -4.53 -3.63 11.73
C PRO A 51 -3.65 -4.88 11.88
N LEU A 52 -2.43 -4.88 11.31
CA LEU A 52 -1.46 -5.97 11.45
C LEU A 52 -0.54 -5.80 12.65
N MET A 53 -0.63 -4.66 13.35
CA MET A 53 0.22 -4.30 14.47
C MET A 53 -0.55 -4.33 15.79
N ASN A 54 0.16 -4.66 16.86
CA ASN A 54 -0.26 -4.35 18.23
C ASN A 54 0.95 -3.81 19.01
N LYS A 55 0.79 -3.60 20.31
CA LYS A 55 1.86 -3.07 21.17
C LYS A 55 3.10 -3.97 21.28
N ASP A 56 2.95 -5.25 20.96
CA ASP A 56 3.96 -6.31 21.16
C ASP A 56 4.64 -6.73 19.85
N GLY A 57 4.14 -6.29 18.68
CA GLY A 57 4.72 -6.66 17.39
C GLY A 57 3.78 -6.46 16.19
N THR A 58 4.21 -6.95 15.03
CA THR A 58 3.52 -6.86 13.74
C THR A 58 3.47 -8.20 13.03
N LEU A 59 2.35 -8.46 12.36
CA LEU A 59 2.22 -9.56 11.41
C LEU A 59 2.92 -9.23 10.09
N ILE A 60 3.73 -10.16 9.61
CA ILE A 60 4.42 -10.10 8.31
C ILE A 60 4.30 -11.44 7.58
N SER A 61 4.80 -11.52 6.34
CA SER A 61 4.74 -12.73 5.51
C SER A 61 3.32 -13.31 5.41
N TYR A 62 2.36 -12.46 5.04
CA TYR A 62 0.95 -12.86 4.92
C TYR A 62 0.37 -13.48 6.21
N GLY A 63 0.80 -12.98 7.37
CA GLY A 63 0.33 -13.42 8.69
C GLY A 63 1.04 -14.67 9.24
N GLN A 64 2.06 -15.18 8.55
CA GLN A 64 2.80 -16.37 8.99
C GLN A 64 3.80 -16.09 10.12
N ILE A 65 4.23 -14.83 10.28
CA ILE A 65 5.25 -14.43 11.25
C ILE A 65 4.73 -13.23 12.05
N PHE A 66 4.90 -13.28 13.37
CA PHE A 66 4.71 -12.16 14.28
C PHE A 66 6.06 -11.78 14.88
N MET A 67 6.51 -10.54 14.65
CA MET A 67 7.79 -9.99 15.10
C MET A 67 7.58 -8.70 15.88
#